data_AF-A0A0F6AA30-F1
#
_entry.id   AF-A0A0F6AA30-F1
#
_cell.length_a   1.000
_cell.length_b   1.000
_cell.length_c   1.000
_cell.angle_alpha   90.00
_cell.angle_beta   90.00
_cell.angle_gamma   90.00
#
_symmetry.space_group_name_H-M   'P 1'
#
loop_
_entity.id
_entity.type
_entity.pdbx_description
1 polymer ?
#
loop_
_entity_poly.entity_id
_entity_poly.type
_entity_poly.pdbx_seq_one_letter_code
_entity_poly.pdbx_strand_id
1 'polypeptide(L)'
;MKTQIKQSSLKKTSLACLLGALLSTSAAAQTDLTSDDPNAISASGENGTFEEKTKAFDNNNYSKWLTFSSSGWISYQFSQPQKVTSYSITSANDAPSRDPQDWQLQGSNDGINWVVLDTRYNQSFNARYQTKQFTVANPQSFAFVKVDVSSTNGANILQIAEIEMFAENITPPSSLPITQSNSLNAGQWQHFGPFNVANKIIATTSGTGDADLYMRNAAQPTTQVFDCSSTTPDANESCTLQGNDVYVSVYGYSNTSYTINIKEETTTPPNGEWKKPQVNFVDVDPQTQGSILFKRIISDPAGHMANRCVDVAKILYRDPVESNRFRNLQFELRAKDHWGNEFVAYKMGQDGSGEMTIVVSTSHLEKIYRDSGNSDAAIRDEIDGILSHEVTHGYNNSPLTHDNYGDGKAYWAYTEGLADAVRIGEGLHKTRTPNVTDPKKWLGGYTTTGFFLHYVRVTHDADFLYKFNKAAKDLGNYTWSFDAAFQQTLGRGVDELWQEYATFINNGGQLPY
;
A
#
# COMPACT_ATOMS: atom_id res chain seq x y z
N MET A 1 -64.41 35.69 39.20
CA MET A 1 -65.33 35.60 38.04
C MET A 1 -64.46 35.52 36.78
N LYS A 2 -64.58 34.42 36.04
CA LYS A 2 -64.26 34.16 34.61
C LYS A 2 -63.03 34.85 33.96
N THR A 3 -62.02 34.08 33.49
CA THR A 3 -61.79 33.65 32.08
C THR A 3 -61.53 34.85 31.13
N GLN A 4 -60.43 34.97 30.38
CA GLN A 4 -59.97 34.04 29.34
C GLN A 4 -58.48 34.16 28.98
N ILE A 5 -57.96 32.97 28.68
CA ILE A 5 -56.68 32.60 28.11
C ILE A 5 -56.71 32.88 26.60
N LYS A 6 -55.68 33.52 26.05
CA LYS A 6 -55.39 33.52 24.60
C LYS A 6 -54.45 32.36 24.28
N GLN A 7 -54.94 31.40 23.49
CA GLN A 7 -54.12 30.43 22.76
C GLN A 7 -53.57 31.07 21.49
N SER A 8 -52.29 30.84 21.19
CA SER A 8 -51.84 30.62 19.81
C SER A 8 -50.58 29.77 19.81
N SER A 9 -50.68 28.61 19.18
CA SER A 9 -49.71 27.51 19.11
C SER A 9 -48.42 27.86 18.37
N LEU A 10 -47.27 27.49 18.95
CA LEU A 10 -46.00 27.36 18.25
C LEU A 10 -46.08 26.21 17.23
N LYS A 11 -45.82 26.49 15.95
CA LYS A 11 -45.38 25.47 14.98
C LYS A 11 -43.86 25.35 15.07
N LYS A 12 -43.39 24.14 15.37
CA LYS A 12 -41.98 23.74 15.28
C LYS A 12 -41.55 23.73 13.81
N THR A 13 -40.55 24.51 13.45
CA THR A 13 -39.76 24.32 12.22
C THR A 13 -38.39 23.83 12.66
N SER A 14 -38.17 22.51 12.58
CA SER A 14 -36.84 21.93 12.73
C SER A 14 -36.01 22.27 11.49
N LEU A 15 -34.94 23.03 11.70
CA LEU A 15 -33.91 23.29 10.69
C LEU A 15 -33.00 22.04 10.63
N ALA A 16 -33.30 21.12 9.72
CA ALA A 16 -32.42 19.99 9.43
C ALA A 16 -31.31 20.49 8.49
N CYS A 17 -30.10 20.66 9.04
CA CYS A 17 -28.89 20.93 8.28
C CYS A 17 -28.46 19.60 7.63
N LEU A 18 -28.74 19.41 6.34
CA LEU A 18 -28.16 18.33 5.56
C LEU A 18 -26.70 18.69 5.27
N LEU A 19 -25.77 18.15 6.07
CA LEU A 19 -24.39 17.95 5.62
C LEU A 19 -24.41 16.84 4.57
N GLY A 20 -24.41 17.22 3.29
CA GLY A 20 -24.04 16.31 2.21
C GLY A 20 -22.54 16.05 2.29
N ALA A 21 -22.15 14.92 2.88
CA ALA A 21 -20.79 14.42 2.75
C ALA A 21 -20.53 14.08 1.28
N LEU A 22 -19.65 14.85 0.64
CA LEU A 22 -19.02 14.48 -0.62
C LEU A 22 -18.10 13.28 -0.33
N LEU A 23 -18.64 12.07 -0.52
CA LEU A 23 -17.83 10.86 -0.67
C LEU A 23 -17.07 11.01 -1.97
N SER A 24 -15.81 11.43 -1.88
CA SER A 24 -14.84 11.23 -2.97
C SER A 24 -14.56 9.73 -3.05
N THR A 25 -15.27 9.02 -3.92
CA THR A 25 -14.93 7.64 -4.26
C THR A 25 -13.60 7.66 -5.02
N SER A 26 -12.54 7.18 -4.39
CA SER A 26 -11.34 6.76 -5.11
C SER A 26 -11.76 5.75 -6.18
N ALA A 27 -11.42 5.99 -7.45
CA ALA A 27 -11.61 5.00 -8.49
C ALA A 27 -10.80 3.75 -8.10
N ALA A 28 -11.49 2.62 -7.89
CA ALA A 28 -10.84 1.35 -7.65
C ALA A 28 -9.94 1.03 -8.85
N ALA A 29 -8.77 0.43 -8.60
CA ALA A 29 -7.99 -0.14 -9.70
C ALA A 29 -8.85 -1.20 -10.40
N GLN A 30 -8.77 -1.27 -11.72
CA GLN A 30 -9.57 -2.18 -12.53
C GLN A 30 -8.63 -3.06 -13.35
N THR A 31 -9.00 -4.33 -13.53
CA THR A 31 -8.28 -5.26 -14.42
C THR A 31 -9.14 -5.49 -15.64
N ASP A 32 -8.58 -5.24 -16.82
CA ASP A 32 -9.20 -5.63 -18.08
C ASP A 32 -9.20 -7.16 -18.20
N LEU A 33 -10.36 -7.71 -18.53
CA LEU A 33 -10.63 -9.14 -18.64
C LEU A 33 -10.57 -9.62 -20.09
N THR A 34 -10.39 -8.72 -21.05
CA THR A 34 -10.44 -9.03 -22.48
C THR A 34 -9.06 -9.10 -23.13
N SER A 35 -9.01 -9.76 -24.29
CA SER A 35 -7.82 -9.90 -25.12
C SER A 35 -8.21 -10.24 -26.56
N ASP A 36 -7.29 -10.21 -27.51
CA ASP A 36 -7.55 -10.44 -28.93
C ASP A 36 -7.69 -11.92 -29.33
N ASP A 37 -8.03 -12.82 -28.39
CA ASP A 37 -8.16 -14.25 -28.67
C ASP A 37 -9.32 -14.53 -29.64
N PRO A 38 -9.05 -14.94 -30.90
CA PRO A 38 -10.10 -15.14 -31.90
C PRO A 38 -11.08 -16.25 -31.55
N ASN A 39 -10.71 -17.16 -30.63
CA ASN A 39 -11.58 -18.25 -30.16
C ASN A 39 -12.55 -17.79 -29.06
N ALA A 40 -12.20 -16.75 -28.31
CA ALA A 40 -13.05 -16.16 -27.29
C ALA A 40 -14.10 -15.20 -27.88
N ILE A 41 -13.89 -14.72 -29.12
CA ILE A 41 -14.68 -13.64 -29.70
C ILE A 41 -15.64 -14.15 -30.76
N SER A 42 -16.91 -13.74 -30.68
CA SER A 42 -17.92 -13.95 -31.73
C SER A 42 -18.61 -12.63 -32.06
N ALA A 43 -18.97 -12.42 -33.33
CA ALA A 43 -19.65 -11.20 -33.76
C ALA A 43 -20.74 -11.50 -34.79
N SER A 44 -21.72 -10.61 -34.91
CA SER A 44 -22.83 -10.72 -35.87
C SER A 44 -22.39 -10.53 -37.33
N GLY A 45 -21.22 -9.94 -37.54
CA GLY A 45 -20.62 -9.65 -38.84
C GLY A 45 -19.28 -8.97 -38.65
N GLU A 46 -18.45 -8.93 -39.68
CA GLU A 46 -17.12 -8.31 -39.64
C GLU A 46 -16.63 -7.94 -41.06
N ASN A 47 -15.61 -7.10 -41.17
CA ASN A 47 -15.04 -6.69 -42.45
C ASN A 47 -13.55 -7.07 -42.58
N GLY A 48 -13.27 -8.24 -43.17
CA GLY A 48 -11.95 -8.62 -43.69
C GLY A 48 -10.76 -8.50 -42.72
N THR A 49 -9.56 -8.72 -43.25
CA THR A 49 -8.32 -8.93 -42.45
C THR A 49 -7.80 -7.72 -41.66
N PHE A 50 -8.45 -6.56 -41.78
CA PHE A 50 -8.02 -5.33 -41.11
C PHE A 50 -9.09 -4.73 -40.19
N GLU A 51 -10.32 -5.24 -40.26
CA GLU A 51 -11.45 -4.72 -39.48
C GLU A 51 -12.34 -5.85 -38.91
N GLU A 52 -11.70 -6.99 -38.61
CA GLU A 52 -12.32 -8.19 -38.05
C GLU A 52 -12.64 -8.06 -36.55
N LYS A 53 -13.41 -9.01 -36.00
CA LYS A 53 -13.90 -8.97 -34.60
C LYS A 53 -12.79 -8.84 -33.53
N THR A 54 -11.58 -9.34 -33.79
CA THR A 54 -10.45 -9.25 -32.84
C THR A 54 -9.99 -7.82 -32.63
N LYS A 55 -10.22 -6.95 -33.61
CA LYS A 55 -9.87 -5.51 -33.57
C LYS A 55 -10.70 -4.69 -32.59
N ALA A 56 -11.67 -5.30 -31.90
CA ALA A 56 -12.38 -4.66 -30.81
C ALA A 56 -11.80 -5.01 -29.43
N PHE A 57 -10.80 -5.89 -29.34
CA PHE A 57 -10.23 -6.38 -28.08
C PHE A 57 -8.69 -6.48 -28.14
N ASP A 58 -8.05 -5.76 -29.07
CA ASP A 58 -6.60 -5.85 -29.32
C ASP A 58 -5.77 -4.80 -28.57
N ASN A 59 -6.37 -4.10 -27.61
CA ASN A 59 -5.75 -3.03 -26.82
C ASN A 59 -5.15 -1.93 -27.70
N ASN A 60 -5.73 -1.72 -28.89
CA ASN A 60 -5.25 -0.75 -29.85
C ASN A 60 -6.41 0.09 -30.37
N ASN A 61 -6.56 1.25 -29.74
CA ASN A 61 -7.55 2.26 -30.10
C ASN A 61 -7.49 2.76 -31.57
N TYR A 62 -6.47 2.39 -32.35
CA TYR A 62 -6.32 2.77 -33.76
C TYR A 62 -6.70 1.65 -34.75
N SER A 63 -6.96 0.43 -34.28
CA SER A 63 -7.67 -0.61 -35.04
C SER A 63 -9.18 -0.40 -34.92
N LYS A 64 -9.99 -1.15 -35.68
CA LYS A 64 -11.43 -1.21 -35.44
C LYS A 64 -12.06 -2.49 -35.91
N TRP A 65 -13.10 -2.94 -35.24
CA TRP A 65 -14.09 -3.84 -35.80
C TRP A 65 -15.13 -3.05 -36.60
N LEU A 66 -15.54 -3.57 -37.76
CA LEU A 66 -16.56 -2.97 -38.61
C LEU A 66 -17.58 -4.00 -39.10
N THR A 67 -18.86 -3.61 -39.14
CA THR A 67 -19.93 -4.39 -39.78
C THR A 67 -20.78 -3.52 -40.70
N PHE A 68 -21.18 -4.07 -41.86
CA PHE A 68 -22.00 -3.38 -42.88
C PHE A 68 -23.50 -3.35 -42.53
N SER A 69 -23.80 -2.96 -41.30
CA SER A 69 -25.15 -2.82 -40.76
C SER A 69 -25.17 -1.65 -39.76
N SER A 70 -26.32 -0.98 -39.62
CA SER A 70 -26.55 0.04 -38.58
C SER A 70 -26.72 -0.55 -37.17
N SER A 71 -26.67 -1.87 -37.04
CA SER A 71 -26.74 -2.62 -35.79
C SER A 71 -25.82 -3.83 -35.86
N GLY A 72 -25.41 -4.34 -34.70
CA GLY A 72 -24.56 -5.52 -34.63
C GLY A 72 -24.20 -5.87 -33.19
N TRP A 73 -23.86 -7.12 -32.96
CA TRP A 73 -23.40 -7.58 -31.66
C TRP A 73 -21.99 -8.16 -31.74
N ILE A 74 -21.25 -8.00 -30.65
CA ILE A 74 -19.95 -8.63 -30.44
C ILE A 74 -19.89 -9.18 -29.01
N SER A 75 -19.44 -10.42 -28.87
CA SER A 75 -19.44 -11.19 -27.64
C SER A 75 -18.03 -11.71 -27.33
N TYR A 76 -17.69 -11.67 -26.04
CA TYR A 76 -16.49 -12.26 -25.47
C TYR A 76 -16.87 -13.44 -24.57
N GLN A 77 -16.16 -14.56 -24.71
CA GLN A 77 -16.30 -15.76 -23.89
C GLN A 77 -15.11 -15.88 -22.95
N PHE A 78 -15.37 -15.87 -21.64
CA PHE A 78 -14.35 -16.10 -20.64
C PHE A 78 -14.09 -17.58 -20.42
N SER A 79 -12.87 -17.92 -19.98
CA SER A 79 -12.51 -19.29 -19.60
C SER A 79 -13.26 -19.79 -18.35
N GLN A 80 -13.75 -18.87 -17.52
CA GLN A 80 -14.63 -19.09 -16.35
C GLN A 80 -15.56 -17.87 -16.20
N PRO A 81 -16.78 -18.01 -15.64
CA PRO A 81 -17.70 -16.89 -15.46
C PRO A 81 -17.08 -15.70 -14.71
N GLN A 82 -17.09 -14.51 -15.33
CA GLN A 82 -16.52 -13.29 -14.76
C GLN A 82 -17.59 -12.28 -14.37
N LYS A 83 -17.32 -11.52 -13.30
CA LYS A 83 -18.18 -10.42 -12.84
C LYS A 83 -17.69 -9.09 -13.42
N VAL A 84 -18.25 -8.68 -14.55
CA VAL A 84 -17.93 -7.39 -15.19
C VAL A 84 -18.58 -6.25 -14.40
N THR A 85 -17.76 -5.36 -13.87
CA THR A 85 -18.18 -4.21 -13.02
C THR A 85 -18.24 -2.89 -13.79
N SER A 86 -17.44 -2.77 -14.85
CA SER A 86 -17.50 -1.68 -15.80
C SER A 86 -16.97 -2.14 -17.16
N TYR A 87 -17.24 -1.38 -18.21
CA TYR A 87 -16.71 -1.61 -19.54
C TYR A 87 -16.39 -0.27 -20.22
N SER A 88 -15.52 -0.30 -21.22
CA SER A 88 -15.24 0.84 -22.10
C SER A 88 -15.68 0.56 -23.53
N ILE A 89 -15.94 1.62 -24.30
CA ILE A 89 -16.10 1.58 -25.75
C ILE A 89 -15.31 2.76 -26.35
N THR A 90 -14.48 2.51 -27.35
CA THR A 90 -13.71 3.53 -28.07
C THR A 90 -14.25 3.76 -29.49
N SER A 91 -14.45 5.02 -29.88
CA SER A 91 -14.85 5.39 -31.25
C SER A 91 -13.71 5.19 -32.25
N ALA A 92 -13.99 4.75 -33.47
CA ALA A 92 -12.95 4.42 -34.47
C ALA A 92 -12.41 5.65 -35.25
N ASN A 93 -11.97 5.47 -36.51
CA ASN A 93 -11.31 6.51 -37.31
C ASN A 93 -12.15 7.10 -38.46
N ASP A 94 -13.11 6.35 -39.05
CA ASP A 94 -13.74 6.77 -40.34
C ASP A 94 -14.74 7.94 -40.24
N ALA A 95 -15.93 7.74 -39.64
CA ALA A 95 -16.94 8.79 -39.51
C ALA A 95 -17.71 8.73 -38.17
N PRO A 96 -18.01 9.89 -37.53
CA PRO A 96 -18.82 9.93 -36.31
C PRO A 96 -20.23 9.33 -36.45
N SER A 97 -20.80 9.31 -37.67
CA SER A 97 -22.13 8.74 -37.91
C SER A 97 -22.18 7.21 -37.81
N ARG A 98 -21.02 6.54 -37.83
CA ARG A 98 -20.89 5.07 -37.70
C ARG A 98 -20.62 4.60 -36.27
N ASP A 99 -20.40 5.53 -35.34
CA ASP A 99 -20.15 5.20 -33.94
C ASP A 99 -21.44 4.64 -33.30
N PRO A 100 -21.34 3.72 -32.30
CA PRO A 100 -22.51 3.19 -31.62
C PRO A 100 -23.24 4.29 -30.84
N GLN A 101 -24.57 4.35 -30.98
CA GLN A 101 -25.42 5.34 -30.28
C GLN A 101 -26.22 4.68 -29.16
N ASP A 102 -26.87 3.55 -29.46
CA ASP A 102 -27.68 2.79 -28.52
C ASP A 102 -27.20 1.34 -28.46
N TRP A 103 -26.99 0.81 -27.25
CA TRP A 103 -26.61 -0.59 -27.06
C TRP A 103 -27.03 -1.12 -25.69
N GLN A 104 -26.98 -2.45 -25.57
CA GLN A 104 -27.08 -3.16 -24.32
C GLN A 104 -25.79 -3.95 -24.05
N LEU A 105 -25.31 -3.91 -22.82
CA LEU A 105 -24.38 -4.92 -22.32
C LEU A 105 -25.22 -6.08 -21.78
N GLN A 106 -24.92 -7.30 -22.22
CA GLN A 106 -25.66 -8.50 -21.86
C GLN A 106 -24.71 -9.59 -21.37
N GLY A 107 -25.14 -10.40 -20.40
CA GLY A 107 -24.41 -11.56 -19.91
C GLY A 107 -25.16 -12.87 -20.16
N SER A 108 -24.44 -13.97 -20.38
CA SER A 108 -25.00 -15.31 -20.58
C SER A 108 -24.08 -16.39 -20.01
N ASN A 109 -24.65 -17.54 -19.62
CA ASN A 109 -23.90 -18.73 -19.20
C ASN A 109 -23.92 -19.86 -20.25
N ASP A 110 -24.75 -19.75 -21.28
CA ASP A 110 -24.93 -20.76 -22.32
C ASP A 110 -24.75 -20.21 -23.74
N GLY A 111 -24.53 -18.90 -23.88
CA GLY A 111 -24.40 -18.19 -25.16
C GLY A 111 -25.73 -18.00 -25.90
N ILE A 112 -26.85 -18.49 -25.34
CA ILE A 112 -28.17 -18.53 -25.99
C ILE A 112 -29.14 -17.61 -25.24
N ASN A 113 -29.22 -17.73 -23.92
CA ASN A 113 -30.10 -16.96 -23.06
C ASN A 113 -29.31 -15.80 -22.43
N TRP A 114 -29.77 -14.58 -22.69
CA TRP A 114 -29.04 -13.36 -22.33
C TRP A 114 -29.80 -12.54 -21.28
N VAL A 115 -29.07 -12.06 -20.28
CA VAL A 115 -29.54 -11.14 -19.24
C VAL A 115 -28.96 -9.76 -19.50
N VAL A 116 -29.78 -8.71 -19.48
CA VAL A 116 -29.31 -7.34 -19.65
C VAL A 116 -28.61 -6.85 -18.39
N LEU A 117 -27.34 -6.45 -18.53
CA LEU A 117 -26.48 -5.92 -17.48
C LEU A 117 -26.49 -4.39 -17.44
N ASP A 118 -26.48 -3.76 -18.61
CA ASP A 118 -26.50 -2.30 -18.77
C ASP A 118 -27.23 -1.92 -20.06
N THR A 119 -27.79 -0.72 -20.10
CA THR A 119 -28.47 -0.17 -21.28
C THR A 119 -28.08 1.28 -21.46
N ARG A 120 -27.61 1.62 -22.66
CA ARG A 120 -27.20 2.97 -23.02
C ARG A 120 -27.97 3.44 -24.25
N TYR A 121 -28.40 4.69 -24.17
CA TYR A 121 -29.09 5.38 -25.25
C TYR A 121 -28.43 6.73 -25.54
N ASN A 122 -28.57 7.18 -26.79
CA ASN A 122 -28.18 8.51 -27.26
C ASN A 122 -26.74 8.89 -26.90
N GLN A 123 -25.83 7.93 -26.97
CA GLN A 123 -24.43 8.17 -26.75
C GLN A 123 -23.80 8.82 -27.99
N SER A 124 -22.93 9.79 -27.77
CA SER A 124 -22.17 10.47 -28.82
C SER A 124 -20.69 10.58 -28.47
N PHE A 125 -19.81 10.47 -29.45
CA PHE A 125 -18.38 10.66 -29.28
C PHE A 125 -17.96 12.00 -29.89
N ASN A 126 -17.34 12.86 -29.09
CA ASN A 126 -16.98 14.24 -29.45
C ASN A 126 -15.63 14.32 -30.20
N ALA A 127 -14.86 13.23 -30.19
CA ALA A 127 -13.62 13.08 -30.93
C ALA A 127 -13.51 11.64 -31.46
N ARG A 128 -12.62 11.43 -32.44
CA ARG A 128 -12.22 10.08 -32.86
C ARG A 128 -11.26 9.47 -31.85
N TYR A 129 -11.26 8.15 -31.75
CA TYR A 129 -10.49 7.41 -30.74
C TYR A 129 -10.84 7.81 -29.30
N GLN A 130 -12.06 8.32 -29.09
CA GLN A 130 -12.52 8.68 -27.77
C GLN A 130 -13.04 7.42 -27.06
N THR A 131 -12.39 7.06 -25.96
CA THR A 131 -12.87 6.05 -25.03
C THR A 131 -13.92 6.64 -24.10
N LYS A 132 -15.04 5.94 -23.93
CA LYS A 132 -16.02 6.20 -22.88
C LYS A 132 -16.16 4.97 -22.01
N GLN A 133 -16.20 5.18 -20.70
CA GLN A 133 -16.32 4.12 -19.72
C GLN A 133 -17.67 4.18 -18.99
N PHE A 134 -18.22 3.01 -18.68
CA PHE A 134 -19.55 2.82 -18.14
C PHE A 134 -19.52 1.83 -16.98
N THR A 135 -20.06 2.23 -15.83
CA THR A 135 -20.24 1.35 -14.67
C THR A 135 -21.51 0.51 -14.82
N VAL A 136 -21.42 -0.78 -14.50
CA VAL A 136 -22.55 -1.70 -14.43
C VAL A 136 -23.15 -1.60 -13.03
N ALA A 137 -24.41 -1.16 -12.91
CA ALA A 137 -25.02 -0.86 -11.61
C ALA A 137 -25.25 -2.11 -10.74
N ASN A 138 -25.55 -3.26 -11.36
CA ASN A 138 -25.81 -4.53 -10.67
C ASN A 138 -25.00 -5.65 -11.33
N PRO A 139 -23.66 -5.68 -11.13
CA PRO A 139 -22.80 -6.62 -11.84
C PRO A 139 -23.06 -8.06 -11.39
N GLN A 140 -23.13 -8.97 -12.36
CA GLN A 140 -23.36 -10.41 -12.18
C GLN A 140 -22.27 -11.20 -12.93
N SER A 141 -22.03 -12.45 -12.49
CA SER A 141 -21.03 -13.32 -13.11
C SER A 141 -21.60 -14.08 -14.30
N PHE A 142 -20.94 -14.01 -15.46
CA PHE A 142 -21.35 -14.68 -16.69
C PHE A 142 -20.16 -15.24 -17.48
N ALA A 143 -20.35 -16.40 -18.13
CA ALA A 143 -19.35 -17.01 -19.01
C ALA A 143 -19.19 -16.25 -20.34
N PHE A 144 -20.24 -15.59 -20.80
CA PHE A 144 -20.27 -14.77 -22.01
C PHE A 144 -20.75 -13.36 -21.66
N VAL A 145 -20.09 -12.35 -22.22
CA VAL A 145 -20.58 -10.97 -22.16
C VAL A 145 -20.58 -10.37 -23.57
N LYS A 146 -21.67 -9.69 -23.93
CA LYS A 146 -21.96 -9.22 -25.27
C LYS A 146 -22.35 -7.75 -25.25
N VAL A 147 -21.79 -6.97 -26.17
CA VAL A 147 -22.27 -5.63 -26.51
C VAL A 147 -23.17 -5.77 -27.73
N ASP A 148 -24.46 -5.49 -27.55
CA ASP A 148 -25.50 -5.58 -28.58
C ASP A 148 -25.93 -4.16 -28.99
N VAL A 149 -25.38 -3.66 -30.09
CA VAL A 149 -25.63 -2.31 -30.61
C VAL A 149 -26.88 -2.31 -31.46
N SER A 150 -27.92 -1.60 -31.01
CA SER A 150 -29.19 -1.49 -31.72
C SER A 150 -29.22 -0.37 -32.75
N SER A 151 -28.37 0.65 -32.62
CA SER A 151 -28.29 1.77 -33.56
C SER A 151 -26.92 2.44 -33.55
N THR A 152 -26.53 2.99 -34.69
CA THR A 152 -25.41 3.92 -34.85
C THR A 152 -25.91 5.36 -34.82
N ASN A 153 -24.97 6.31 -34.76
CA ASN A 153 -25.23 7.75 -34.83
C ASN A 153 -25.60 8.26 -36.25
N GLY A 154 -26.31 7.46 -37.05
CA GLY A 154 -26.94 7.86 -38.31
C GLY A 154 -26.45 7.19 -39.59
N ALA A 155 -25.48 6.25 -39.54
CA ALA A 155 -24.99 5.52 -40.72
C ALA A 155 -25.47 4.07 -40.79
N ASN A 156 -25.55 3.51 -41.99
CA ASN A 156 -25.91 2.09 -42.20
C ASN A 156 -24.75 1.10 -41.99
N ILE A 157 -23.71 1.51 -41.27
CA ILE A 157 -22.47 0.77 -41.00
C ILE A 157 -22.04 1.12 -39.57
N LEU A 158 -21.65 0.12 -38.79
CA LEU A 158 -21.16 0.25 -37.42
C LEU A 158 -19.64 0.03 -37.37
N GLN A 159 -18.96 0.83 -36.57
CA GLN A 159 -17.54 0.66 -36.25
C GLN A 159 -17.26 0.89 -34.76
N ILE A 160 -16.33 0.12 -34.20
CA ILE A 160 -15.85 0.26 -32.82
C ILE A 160 -14.35 0.00 -32.80
N ALA A 161 -13.57 0.90 -32.19
CA ALA A 161 -12.13 0.74 -32.10
C ALA A 161 -11.70 -0.23 -31.00
N GLU A 162 -12.31 -0.15 -29.82
CA GLU A 162 -11.93 -0.99 -28.68
C GLU A 162 -13.12 -1.16 -27.74
N ILE A 163 -13.18 -2.31 -27.07
CA ILE A 163 -14.11 -2.65 -25.99
C ILE A 163 -13.27 -3.35 -24.92
N GLU A 164 -13.19 -2.77 -23.73
CA GLU A 164 -12.55 -3.42 -22.59
C GLU A 164 -13.61 -3.77 -21.54
N MET A 165 -13.46 -4.89 -20.86
CA MET A 165 -14.38 -5.31 -19.79
C MET A 165 -13.63 -5.47 -18.49
N PHE A 166 -14.04 -4.74 -17.46
CA PHE A 166 -13.27 -4.64 -16.24
C PHE A 166 -13.92 -5.37 -15.07
N ALA A 167 -13.12 -6.12 -14.34
CA ALA A 167 -13.42 -6.47 -12.95
C ALA A 167 -12.90 -5.36 -12.01
N GLU A 168 -13.61 -5.12 -10.92
CA GLU A 168 -13.04 -4.42 -9.78
C GLU A 168 -11.85 -5.24 -9.28
N ASN A 169 -10.70 -4.60 -9.10
CA ASN A 169 -9.63 -5.20 -8.31
C ASN A 169 -10.10 -5.19 -6.86
N ILE A 170 -10.85 -6.21 -6.46
CA ILE A 170 -10.92 -6.61 -5.08
C ILE A 170 -9.59 -7.29 -4.82
N THR A 171 -8.53 -6.52 -4.58
CA THR A 171 -7.36 -7.07 -3.90
C THR A 171 -7.90 -7.70 -2.62
N PRO A 172 -7.81 -9.04 -2.45
CA PRO A 172 -8.30 -9.66 -1.24
C PRO A 172 -7.64 -8.95 -0.05
N PRO A 173 -8.36 -8.69 1.04
CA PRO A 173 -7.75 -8.11 2.22
C PRO A 173 -6.51 -8.93 2.59
N SER A 174 -5.34 -8.30 2.50
CA SER A 174 -4.02 -8.93 2.64
C SER A 174 -3.23 -8.36 3.83
N SER A 175 -3.83 -7.41 4.55
CA SER A 175 -3.33 -6.91 5.84
C SER A 175 -4.12 -7.51 6.99
N LEU A 176 -3.41 -7.99 8.02
CA LEU A 176 -3.98 -8.56 9.23
C LEU A 176 -4.01 -7.52 10.37
N PRO A 177 -4.90 -7.66 11.37
CA PRO A 177 -5.96 -8.66 11.49
C PRO A 177 -7.19 -8.32 10.62
N ILE A 178 -7.94 -9.36 10.22
CA ILE A 178 -9.20 -9.22 9.49
C ILE A 178 -10.33 -9.71 10.39
N THR A 179 -11.35 -8.89 10.56
CA THR A 179 -12.66 -9.29 11.08
C THR A 179 -13.73 -8.75 10.13
N GLN A 180 -14.40 -9.63 9.40
CA GLN A 180 -15.38 -9.25 8.38
C GLN A 180 -16.58 -10.18 8.41
N SER A 181 -17.78 -9.63 8.15
CA SER A 181 -19.00 -10.41 8.02
C SER A 181 -19.48 -10.39 6.58
N ASN A 182 -19.68 -11.56 5.99
CA ASN A 182 -20.04 -11.75 4.58
C ASN A 182 -21.18 -12.78 4.45
N SER A 183 -21.68 -12.93 3.23
CA SER A 183 -22.60 -14.02 2.88
C SER A 183 -22.23 -14.60 1.53
N LEU A 184 -22.36 -15.91 1.39
CA LEU A 184 -22.06 -16.66 0.17
C LEU A 184 -23.26 -17.52 -0.19
N ASN A 185 -23.60 -17.59 -1.49
CA ASN A 185 -24.50 -18.61 -1.98
C ASN A 185 -23.76 -19.95 -2.10
N ALA A 186 -24.51 -21.06 -2.15
CA ALA A 186 -23.96 -22.39 -2.38
C ALA A 186 -23.05 -22.41 -3.62
N GLY A 187 -21.85 -22.95 -3.46
CA GLY A 187 -20.84 -23.05 -4.53
C GLY A 187 -19.93 -21.83 -4.69
N GLN A 188 -20.13 -20.74 -3.93
CA GLN A 188 -19.30 -19.54 -4.03
C GLN A 188 -18.10 -19.57 -3.09
N TRP A 189 -17.03 -18.88 -3.49
CA TRP A 189 -15.82 -18.69 -2.72
C TRP A 189 -15.62 -17.22 -2.34
N GLN A 190 -15.06 -17.00 -1.16
CA GLN A 190 -14.42 -15.76 -0.79
C GLN A 190 -12.95 -16.05 -0.46
N HIS A 191 -12.04 -15.25 -1.00
CA HIS A 191 -10.61 -15.39 -0.80
C HIS A 191 -10.03 -14.24 0.03
N PHE A 192 -8.95 -14.53 0.74
CA PHE A 192 -8.16 -13.61 1.55
C PHE A 192 -6.67 -13.94 1.39
N GLY A 193 -5.81 -12.94 1.53
CA GLY A 193 -4.37 -13.08 1.32
C GLY A 193 -3.96 -13.00 -0.17
N PRO A 194 -2.73 -13.42 -0.53
CA PRO A 194 -1.80 -14.15 0.32
C PRO A 194 -1.35 -13.35 1.55
N PHE A 195 -1.17 -14.04 2.67
CA PHE A 195 -0.59 -13.48 3.88
C PHE A 195 0.84 -13.98 4.05
N ASN A 196 1.76 -13.04 4.21
CA ASN A 196 3.15 -13.33 4.57
C ASN A 196 3.33 -13.06 6.06
N VAL A 197 3.35 -14.13 6.86
CA VAL A 197 3.40 -14.05 8.33
C VAL A 197 4.60 -14.78 8.90
N ALA A 198 5.10 -14.31 10.04
CA ALA A 198 6.25 -14.90 10.73
C ALA A 198 5.86 -16.14 11.55
N ASN A 199 4.61 -16.19 12.01
CA ASN A 199 4.03 -17.28 12.79
C ASN A 199 2.88 -17.94 12.01
N LYS A 200 2.03 -18.71 12.68
CA LYS A 200 0.88 -19.36 12.05
C LYS A 200 -0.22 -18.33 11.76
N ILE A 201 -0.87 -18.37 10.60
CA ILE A 201 -2.19 -17.76 10.45
C ILE A 201 -3.19 -18.61 11.23
N ILE A 202 -4.05 -17.97 12.00
CA ILE A 202 -5.24 -18.54 12.60
C ILE A 202 -6.45 -17.91 11.91
N ALA A 203 -7.23 -18.73 11.21
CA ALA A 203 -8.48 -18.32 10.59
C ALA A 203 -9.64 -19.04 11.28
N THR A 204 -10.68 -18.29 11.61
CA THR A 204 -11.90 -18.83 12.24
C THR A 204 -13.14 -18.21 11.60
N THR A 205 -14.16 -19.02 11.32
CA THR A 205 -15.49 -18.55 10.93
C THR A 205 -16.47 -18.75 12.08
N SER A 206 -17.56 -17.98 12.06
CA SER A 206 -18.73 -18.20 12.92
C SER A 206 -19.98 -17.68 12.21
N GLY A 207 -21.15 -18.28 12.40
CA GLY A 207 -22.37 -17.80 11.74
C GLY A 207 -23.45 -18.85 11.56
N THR A 208 -24.16 -18.78 10.43
CA THR A 208 -25.29 -19.65 10.06
C THR A 208 -25.15 -20.18 8.65
N GLY A 209 -25.68 -21.38 8.38
CA GLY A 209 -25.47 -22.09 7.12
C GLY A 209 -24.26 -23.01 7.22
N ASP A 210 -23.69 -23.39 6.08
CA ASP A 210 -22.57 -24.32 5.98
C ASP A 210 -21.42 -23.64 5.22
N ALA A 211 -20.45 -23.12 5.98
CA ALA A 211 -19.31 -22.37 5.46
C ALA A 211 -18.02 -23.10 5.78
N ASP A 212 -17.42 -23.73 4.77
CA ASP A 212 -16.17 -24.44 4.89
C ASP A 212 -14.97 -23.48 4.82
N LEU A 213 -13.94 -23.74 5.63
CA LEU A 213 -12.70 -22.97 5.65
C LEU A 213 -11.54 -23.80 5.08
N TYR A 214 -10.82 -23.23 4.12
CA TYR A 214 -9.64 -23.84 3.52
C TYR A 214 -8.45 -22.87 3.55
N MET A 215 -7.26 -23.39 3.79
CA MET A 215 -6.02 -22.64 3.77
C MET A 215 -4.93 -23.40 3.00
N ARG A 216 -4.07 -22.66 2.30
CA ARG A 216 -2.98 -23.24 1.51
C ARG A 216 -1.84 -22.25 1.30
N ASN A 217 -0.61 -22.75 1.27
CA ASN A 217 0.60 -21.99 0.94
C ASN A 217 0.77 -21.84 -0.58
N ALA A 218 1.31 -20.69 -1.00
CA ALA A 218 1.74 -20.37 -2.36
C ALA A 218 0.64 -20.38 -3.46
N ALA A 219 -0.57 -20.85 -3.18
CA ALA A 219 -1.70 -20.82 -4.10
C ALA A 219 -3.04 -20.82 -3.36
N GLN A 220 -4.09 -20.32 -4.02
CA GLN A 220 -5.45 -20.42 -3.51
C GLN A 220 -5.85 -21.91 -3.32
N PRO A 221 -6.48 -22.26 -2.19
CA PRO A 221 -6.99 -23.61 -1.96
C PRO A 221 -8.20 -23.92 -2.85
N THR A 222 -8.43 -25.20 -3.09
CA THR A 222 -9.67 -25.75 -3.65
C THR A 222 -10.28 -26.76 -2.68
N THR A 223 -11.50 -27.25 -2.94
CA THR A 223 -12.11 -28.33 -2.12
C THR A 223 -11.33 -29.65 -2.18
N GLN A 224 -10.36 -29.79 -3.10
CA GLN A 224 -9.55 -31.01 -3.28
C GLN A 224 -8.07 -30.79 -2.92
N VAL A 225 -7.61 -29.53 -2.90
CA VAL A 225 -6.18 -29.19 -2.70
C VAL A 225 -6.07 -28.06 -1.69
N PHE A 226 -5.62 -28.41 -0.49
CA PHE A 226 -5.44 -27.52 0.65
C PHE A 226 -4.35 -28.06 1.57
N ASP A 227 -3.76 -27.20 2.39
CA ASP A 227 -2.78 -27.61 3.42
C ASP A 227 -3.44 -27.69 4.81
N CYS A 228 -4.53 -26.95 5.02
CA CYS A 228 -5.38 -27.09 6.20
C CYS A 228 -6.83 -26.78 5.81
N SER A 229 -7.79 -27.50 6.39
CA SER A 229 -9.22 -27.25 6.20
C SER A 229 -10.00 -27.56 7.48
N SER A 230 -11.18 -26.96 7.57
CA SER A 230 -12.19 -27.23 8.59
C SER A 230 -13.54 -27.11 7.90
N THR A 231 -14.32 -28.20 7.92
CA THR A 231 -15.54 -28.40 7.09
C THR A 231 -16.65 -29.04 7.91
N THR A 232 -16.95 -28.50 9.09
CA THR A 232 -18.08 -28.96 9.89
C THR A 232 -19.41 -28.61 9.18
N PRO A 233 -20.52 -29.31 9.47
CA PRO A 233 -21.81 -29.03 8.82
C PRO A 233 -22.49 -27.71 9.26
N ASP A 234 -21.70 -26.73 9.70
CA ASP A 234 -22.14 -25.41 10.13
C ASP A 234 -21.16 -24.32 9.65
N ALA A 235 -21.25 -23.10 10.18
CA ALA A 235 -20.40 -21.98 9.76
C ALA A 235 -19.30 -21.64 10.77
N ASN A 236 -19.00 -22.55 11.72
CA ASN A 236 -18.04 -22.35 12.80
C ASN A 236 -16.77 -23.19 12.58
N GLU A 237 -15.91 -22.70 11.71
CA GLU A 237 -14.68 -23.39 11.33
C GLU A 237 -13.45 -22.78 11.99
N SER A 238 -12.39 -23.58 12.13
CA SER A 238 -11.10 -23.10 12.62
C SER A 238 -9.95 -23.84 11.95
N CYS A 239 -9.05 -23.10 11.33
CA CYS A 239 -7.88 -23.64 10.66
C CYS A 239 -6.65 -22.80 10.98
N THR A 240 -5.49 -23.45 11.07
CA THR A 240 -4.23 -22.81 11.45
C THR A 240 -3.11 -23.33 10.55
N LEU A 241 -2.39 -22.43 9.89
CA LEU A 241 -1.36 -22.80 8.92
C LEU A 241 -0.13 -21.88 9.05
N GLN A 242 1.06 -22.49 9.01
CA GLN A 242 2.33 -21.76 8.91
C GLN A 242 2.84 -21.78 7.48
N GLY A 243 3.35 -20.64 7.01
CA GLY A 243 4.03 -20.55 5.72
C GLY A 243 4.12 -19.12 5.22
N ASN A 244 4.79 -18.96 4.08
CA ASN A 244 4.75 -17.73 3.28
C ASN A 244 3.67 -17.88 2.22
N ASP A 245 3.10 -16.76 1.79
CA ASP A 245 1.97 -16.70 0.87
C ASP A 245 0.80 -17.61 1.29
N VAL A 246 0.35 -17.48 2.53
CA VAL A 246 -0.81 -18.23 3.04
C VAL A 246 -2.09 -17.64 2.48
N TYR A 247 -2.81 -18.41 1.67
CA TYR A 247 -4.15 -18.08 1.19
C TYR A 247 -5.18 -18.66 2.16
N VAL A 248 -6.17 -17.85 2.53
CA VAL A 248 -7.32 -18.27 3.34
C VAL A 248 -8.57 -18.10 2.50
N SER A 249 -9.39 -19.13 2.42
CA SER A 249 -10.61 -19.11 1.61
C SER A 249 -11.78 -19.69 2.38
N VAL A 250 -12.95 -19.07 2.22
CA VAL A 250 -14.23 -19.60 2.72
C VAL A 250 -15.08 -20.04 1.53
N TYR A 251 -15.63 -21.24 1.60
CA TYR A 251 -16.52 -21.81 0.60
C TYR A 251 -17.92 -22.01 1.18
N GLY A 252 -18.95 -21.48 0.51
CA GLY A 252 -20.33 -21.77 0.90
C GLY A 252 -20.76 -23.14 0.38
N TYR A 253 -20.74 -24.17 1.23
CA TYR A 253 -21.31 -25.47 0.86
C TYR A 253 -22.83 -25.37 0.68
N SER A 254 -23.47 -24.56 1.53
CA SER A 254 -24.84 -24.08 1.34
C SER A 254 -24.90 -22.55 1.44
N ASN A 255 -26.08 -21.96 1.23
CA ASN A 255 -26.24 -20.52 1.45
C ASN A 255 -25.89 -20.18 2.92
N THR A 256 -24.89 -19.32 3.10
CA THR A 256 -24.27 -19.09 4.39
C THR A 256 -24.04 -17.61 4.66
N SER A 257 -24.10 -17.24 5.94
CA SER A 257 -23.72 -15.93 6.46
C SER A 257 -22.74 -16.15 7.60
N TYR A 258 -21.54 -15.58 7.48
CA TYR A 258 -20.45 -15.85 8.41
C TYR A 258 -19.65 -14.59 8.73
N THR A 259 -19.07 -14.56 9.93
CA THR A 259 -18.00 -13.66 10.33
C THR A 259 -16.68 -14.42 10.30
N ILE A 260 -15.75 -13.98 9.46
CA ILE A 260 -14.37 -14.49 9.42
C ILE A 260 -13.49 -13.63 10.31
N ASN A 261 -12.65 -14.29 11.11
CA ASN A 261 -11.53 -13.68 11.83
C ASN A 261 -10.24 -14.33 11.37
N ILE A 262 -9.34 -13.55 10.76
CA ILE A 262 -8.00 -13.98 10.35
C ILE A 262 -7.00 -13.15 11.15
N LYS A 263 -6.12 -13.82 11.87
CA LYS A 263 -5.03 -13.19 12.63
C LYS A 263 -3.77 -14.00 12.47
N GLU A 264 -2.64 -13.33 12.58
CA GLU A 264 -1.39 -14.04 12.86
C GLU A 264 -1.42 -14.49 14.33
N GLU A 265 -1.00 -15.72 14.59
CA GLU A 265 -0.70 -16.22 15.91
C GLU A 265 0.32 -15.28 16.55
N THR A 266 -0.14 -14.53 17.54
CA THR A 266 0.75 -13.74 18.36
C THR A 266 1.55 -14.73 19.19
N THR A 267 2.77 -15.05 18.74
CA THR A 267 3.80 -15.48 19.67
C THR A 267 4.12 -14.28 20.53
N THR A 268 3.31 -14.05 21.57
CA THR A 268 3.76 -13.34 22.74
C THR A 268 4.94 -14.18 23.24
N PRO A 269 6.19 -13.67 23.21
CA PRO A 269 7.15 -14.23 24.13
C PRO A 269 6.52 -14.02 25.51
N PRO A 270 6.46 -15.04 26.37
CA PRO A 270 6.38 -14.73 27.77
C PRO A 270 7.54 -13.73 28.01
N ASN A 271 7.24 -12.55 28.56
CA ASN A 271 8.21 -11.61 29.16
C ASN A 271 8.59 -10.30 28.42
N GLY A 272 7.91 -9.87 27.34
CA GLY A 272 8.15 -8.50 26.81
C GLY A 272 9.52 -8.29 26.13
N GLU A 273 10.04 -9.32 25.46
CA GLU A 273 11.31 -9.25 24.73
C GLU A 273 11.17 -8.59 23.35
N TRP A 274 12.18 -7.81 22.97
CA TRP A 274 12.27 -7.14 21.66
C TRP A 274 12.68 -8.14 20.58
N LYS A 275 11.90 -8.24 19.50
CA LYS A 275 12.15 -9.18 18.40
C LYS A 275 13.26 -8.65 17.48
N LYS A 276 14.25 -9.51 17.21
CA LYS A 276 15.27 -9.27 16.19
C LYS A 276 14.71 -9.65 14.81
N PRO A 277 14.98 -8.86 13.76
CA PRO A 277 14.70 -9.30 12.40
C PRO A 277 15.64 -10.44 12.01
N GLN A 278 15.22 -11.25 11.04
CA GLN A 278 16.12 -12.16 10.33
C GLN A 278 17.01 -11.34 9.41
N VAL A 279 18.33 -11.43 9.56
CA VAL A 279 19.28 -10.65 8.76
C VAL A 279 19.93 -11.53 7.72
N ASN A 280 19.69 -11.21 6.45
CA ASN A 280 20.42 -11.77 5.32
C ASN A 280 21.57 -10.83 4.94
N PHE A 281 22.80 -11.22 5.28
CA PHE A 281 24.00 -10.46 4.94
C PHE A 281 24.54 -10.88 3.57
N VAL A 282 24.67 -9.92 2.65
CA VAL A 282 25.14 -10.12 1.28
C VAL A 282 26.33 -9.19 1.03
N ASP A 283 27.47 -9.78 0.66
CA ASP A 283 28.67 -9.05 0.28
C ASP A 283 28.84 -9.17 -1.23
N VAL A 284 28.39 -8.14 -1.95
CA VAL A 284 28.35 -8.11 -3.42
C VAL A 284 29.75 -7.92 -4.00
N ASP A 285 30.61 -7.17 -3.30
CA ASP A 285 31.96 -6.83 -3.73
C ASP A 285 33.03 -7.28 -2.70
N PRO A 286 33.16 -8.60 -2.45
CA PRO A 286 33.99 -9.15 -1.38
C PRO A 286 35.49 -8.89 -1.54
N GLN A 287 35.92 -8.56 -2.77
CA GLN A 287 37.29 -8.22 -3.14
C GLN A 287 37.72 -6.81 -2.74
N THR A 288 36.76 -5.93 -2.43
CA THR A 288 37.06 -4.53 -2.10
C THR A 288 37.75 -4.42 -0.75
N GLN A 289 38.66 -3.45 -0.61
CA GLN A 289 39.33 -3.22 0.66
C GLN A 289 38.32 -2.85 1.75
N GLY A 290 37.29 -2.07 1.43
CA GLY A 290 36.19 -1.77 2.35
C GLY A 290 35.44 -3.00 2.87
N SER A 291 35.14 -3.98 2.02
CA SER A 291 34.51 -5.24 2.44
C SER A 291 35.44 -6.06 3.35
N ILE A 292 36.73 -6.15 3.01
CA ILE A 292 37.74 -6.84 3.83
C ILE A 292 37.85 -6.16 5.21
N LEU A 293 37.86 -4.83 5.27
CA LEU A 293 37.87 -4.04 6.51
C LEU A 293 36.60 -4.30 7.34
N PHE A 294 35.43 -4.27 6.70
CA PHE A 294 34.15 -4.53 7.37
C PHE A 294 34.15 -5.89 8.07
N LYS A 295 34.46 -6.97 7.34
CA LYS A 295 34.47 -8.34 7.86
C LYS A 295 35.54 -8.57 8.92
N ARG A 296 36.63 -7.79 8.90
CA ARG A 296 37.64 -7.80 9.96
C ARG A 296 37.11 -7.20 11.27
N ILE A 297 36.33 -6.13 11.18
CA ILE A 297 35.87 -5.34 12.33
C ILE A 297 34.56 -5.89 12.92
N ILE A 298 33.69 -6.42 12.05
CA ILE A 298 32.39 -7.00 12.40
C ILE A 298 32.46 -8.51 12.15
N SER A 299 32.74 -9.27 13.20
CA SER A 299 32.92 -10.73 13.13
C SER A 299 31.61 -11.51 12.92
N ASP A 300 30.49 -10.97 13.40
CA ASP A 300 29.13 -11.48 13.16
C ASP A 300 28.26 -10.36 12.56
N PRO A 301 28.32 -10.14 11.23
CA PRO A 301 27.52 -9.12 10.56
C PRO A 301 26.03 -9.25 10.85
N ALA A 302 25.46 -10.45 10.67
CA ALA A 302 24.03 -10.64 10.83
C ALA A 302 23.56 -10.35 12.28
N GLY A 303 24.26 -10.88 13.27
CA GLY A 303 23.93 -10.63 14.68
C GLY A 303 24.14 -9.18 15.10
N HIS A 304 25.20 -8.52 14.59
CA HIS A 304 25.46 -7.10 14.86
C HIS A 304 24.33 -6.20 14.35
N MET A 305 23.90 -6.40 13.09
CA MET A 305 22.78 -5.67 12.49
C MET A 305 21.47 -5.95 13.23
N ALA A 306 21.19 -7.21 13.55
CA ALA A 306 19.99 -7.59 14.30
C ALA A 306 19.93 -6.91 15.68
N ASN A 307 21.08 -6.77 16.36
CA ASN A 307 21.17 -6.03 17.63
C ASN A 307 20.89 -4.53 17.43
N ARG A 308 21.47 -3.90 16.39
CA ARG A 308 21.22 -2.48 16.09
C ARG A 308 19.73 -2.21 15.84
N CYS A 309 19.02 -3.13 15.17
CA CYS A 309 17.57 -3.06 15.00
C CYS A 309 16.82 -2.98 16.34
N VAL A 310 17.18 -3.84 17.29
CA VAL A 310 16.58 -3.83 18.63
C VAL A 310 16.92 -2.54 19.40
N ASP A 311 18.15 -2.05 19.29
CA ASP A 311 18.59 -0.83 19.97
C ASP A 311 17.79 0.39 19.47
N VAL A 312 17.62 0.53 18.15
CA VAL A 312 16.79 1.60 17.56
C VAL A 312 15.31 1.43 17.94
N ALA A 313 14.77 0.20 17.90
CA ALA A 313 13.38 -0.07 18.27
C ALA A 313 13.10 0.39 19.72
N LYS A 314 14.01 0.13 20.66
CA LYS A 314 13.91 0.57 22.06
C LYS A 314 13.92 2.10 22.22
N ILE A 315 14.58 2.82 21.33
CA ILE A 315 14.57 4.29 21.35
C ILE A 315 13.19 4.81 20.91
N LEU A 316 12.63 4.23 19.86
CA LEU A 316 11.43 4.74 19.18
C LEU A 316 10.09 4.17 19.68
N TYR A 317 10.13 3.14 20.52
CA TYR A 317 8.94 2.44 21.04
C TYR A 317 9.09 2.12 22.53
N ARG A 318 7.96 1.83 23.20
CA ARG A 318 7.94 1.31 24.58
C ARG A 318 7.29 -0.06 24.66
N ASP A 319 6.38 -0.37 23.73
CA ASP A 319 5.83 -1.70 23.53
C ASP A 319 6.59 -2.39 22.38
N PRO A 320 7.26 -3.53 22.61
CA PRO A 320 7.91 -4.32 21.56
C PRO A 320 6.97 -4.69 20.41
N VAL A 321 5.67 -4.85 20.67
CA VAL A 321 4.68 -5.18 19.64
C VAL A 321 4.52 -4.05 18.63
N GLU A 322 4.53 -2.80 19.08
CA GLU A 322 4.44 -1.63 18.21
C GLU A 322 5.66 -1.48 17.29
N SER A 323 6.80 -2.08 17.68
CA SER A 323 8.04 -2.04 16.90
C SER A 323 8.12 -3.07 15.77
N ASN A 324 7.15 -3.99 15.62
CA ASN A 324 7.16 -5.02 14.57
C ASN A 324 6.87 -4.43 13.18
N ARG A 325 7.80 -3.65 12.64
CA ARG A 325 7.69 -2.90 11.37
C ARG A 325 8.19 -3.70 10.17
N PHE A 326 9.22 -4.51 10.37
CA PHE A 326 9.76 -5.43 9.37
C PHE A 326 10.30 -6.70 10.04
N ARG A 327 10.27 -7.81 9.29
CA ARG A 327 10.66 -9.15 9.76
C ARG A 327 12.04 -9.56 9.23
N ASN A 328 12.36 -9.11 8.03
CA ASN A 328 13.56 -9.49 7.30
C ASN A 328 14.33 -8.22 6.94
N LEU A 329 15.63 -8.24 7.23
CA LEU A 329 16.59 -7.23 6.84
C LEU A 329 17.61 -7.84 5.88
N GLN A 330 17.62 -7.39 4.63
CA GLN A 330 18.75 -7.62 3.74
C GLN A 330 19.79 -6.54 3.96
N PHE A 331 21.02 -6.93 4.27
CA PHE A 331 22.13 -6.00 4.40
C PHE A 331 23.15 -6.25 3.31
N GLU A 332 23.40 -5.25 2.47
CA GLU A 332 24.31 -5.35 1.32
C GLU A 332 25.57 -4.51 1.51
N LEU A 333 26.73 -5.11 1.26
CA LEU A 333 27.98 -4.39 0.99
C LEU A 333 28.26 -4.36 -0.50
N ARG A 334 28.49 -3.17 -1.06
CA ARG A 334 28.83 -2.99 -2.47
C ARG A 334 29.63 -1.71 -2.73
N ALA A 335 30.42 -1.68 -3.80
CA ALA A 335 31.28 -0.54 -4.13
C ALA A 335 30.53 0.63 -4.79
N LYS A 336 29.53 0.30 -5.61
CA LYS A 336 28.66 1.22 -6.34
C LYS A 336 27.21 0.88 -6.05
N ASP A 337 26.32 1.86 -6.13
CA ASP A 337 24.88 1.63 -5.95
C ASP A 337 24.29 0.73 -7.06
N HIS A 338 22.98 0.47 -7.02
CA HIS A 338 22.29 -0.35 -8.02
C HIS A 338 22.32 0.25 -9.44
N TRP A 339 22.72 1.52 -9.58
CA TRP A 339 22.80 2.27 -10.84
C TRP A 339 24.24 2.59 -11.26
N GLY A 340 25.25 2.13 -10.51
CA GLY A 340 26.67 2.33 -10.82
C GLY A 340 27.30 3.61 -10.24
N ASN A 341 26.62 4.36 -9.37
CA ASN A 341 27.13 5.60 -8.78
C ASN A 341 27.85 5.38 -7.43
N GLU A 342 28.68 6.37 -7.05
CA GLU A 342 29.21 6.47 -5.68
C GLU A 342 28.10 6.80 -4.69
N PHE A 343 28.15 6.22 -3.50
CA PHE A 343 27.16 6.43 -2.44
C PHE A 343 27.79 6.16 -1.06
N VAL A 344 27.05 6.45 0.01
CA VAL A 344 27.44 6.15 1.40
C VAL A 344 26.63 4.97 1.92
N ALA A 345 25.33 5.18 2.10
CA ALA A 345 24.37 4.16 2.45
C ALA A 345 22.95 4.63 2.06
N TYR A 346 22.02 3.70 1.97
CA TYR A 346 20.60 3.99 1.85
C TYR A 346 19.73 2.78 2.21
N LYS A 347 18.49 3.07 2.61
CA LYS A 347 17.40 2.10 2.76
C LYS A 347 16.64 1.90 1.44
N MET A 348 16.26 0.65 1.17
CA MET A 348 15.23 0.29 0.20
C MET A 348 14.17 -0.61 0.86
N GLY A 349 13.10 -0.88 0.12
CA GLY A 349 11.99 -1.71 0.56
C GLY A 349 10.71 -0.90 0.72
N GLN A 350 9.58 -1.54 0.45
CA GLN A 350 8.26 -0.94 0.58
C GLN A 350 7.80 -1.00 2.04
N ASP A 351 7.33 0.12 2.56
CA ASP A 351 6.81 0.18 3.93
C ASP A 351 5.62 -0.79 4.09
N GLY A 352 5.62 -1.56 5.18
CA GLY A 352 4.60 -2.57 5.44
C GLY A 352 4.77 -3.89 4.68
N SER A 353 5.75 -4.01 3.77
CA SER A 353 6.06 -5.30 3.11
C SER A 353 6.62 -6.36 4.06
N GLY A 354 7.12 -5.92 5.21
CA GLY A 354 7.90 -6.73 6.15
C GLY A 354 9.35 -6.94 5.72
N GLU A 355 9.77 -6.39 4.58
CA GLU A 355 11.13 -6.48 4.06
C GLU A 355 11.78 -5.10 4.10
N MET A 356 13.06 -5.07 4.49
CA MET A 356 13.89 -3.88 4.47
C MET A 356 15.25 -4.23 3.90
N THR A 357 15.81 -3.37 3.06
CA THR A 357 17.19 -3.51 2.60
C THR A 357 17.99 -2.31 3.04
N ILE A 358 19.15 -2.53 3.65
CA ILE A 358 20.16 -1.49 3.89
C ILE A 358 21.36 -1.81 3.00
N VAL A 359 21.79 -0.82 2.24
CA VAL A 359 22.96 -0.94 1.37
C VAL A 359 24.05 -0.01 1.90
N VAL A 360 25.27 -0.51 2.07
CA VAL A 360 26.43 0.27 2.55
C VAL A 360 27.58 0.18 1.56
N SER A 361 28.20 1.34 1.31
CA SER A 361 29.28 1.50 0.33
C SER A 361 30.62 1.02 0.88
N THR A 362 31.23 0.03 0.22
CA THR A 362 32.58 -0.42 0.55
C THR A 362 33.63 0.64 0.17
N SER A 363 33.40 1.40 -0.91
CA SER A 363 34.25 2.53 -1.31
C SER A 363 34.29 3.63 -0.25
N HIS A 364 33.15 3.92 0.38
CA HIS A 364 33.06 4.88 1.48
C HIS A 364 33.83 4.40 2.73
N LEU A 365 33.65 3.14 3.13
CA LEU A 365 34.39 2.57 4.26
C LEU A 365 35.90 2.63 4.02
N GLU A 366 36.37 2.30 2.81
CA GLU A 366 37.79 2.41 2.48
C GLU A 366 38.31 3.85 2.59
N LYS A 367 37.51 4.83 2.13
CA LYS A 367 37.84 6.25 2.26
C LYS A 367 37.97 6.67 3.72
N ILE A 368 36.99 6.34 4.57
CA ILE A 368 37.02 6.67 6.01
C ILE A 368 38.24 6.05 6.69
N TYR A 369 38.62 4.83 6.30
CA TYR A 369 39.77 4.15 6.90
C TYR A 369 41.05 4.89 6.59
N ARG A 370 41.26 5.29 5.32
CA ARG A 370 42.44 6.08 4.92
C ARG A 370 42.45 7.46 5.59
N ASP A 371 41.33 8.18 5.56
CA ASP A 371 41.23 9.55 6.07
C ASP A 371 41.40 9.62 7.59
N SER A 372 41.07 8.52 8.30
CA SER A 372 41.26 8.40 9.75
C SER A 372 42.64 7.89 10.17
N GLY A 373 43.60 7.78 9.24
CA GLY A 373 44.93 7.25 9.54
C GLY A 373 44.94 5.75 9.80
N ASN A 374 44.10 4.99 9.10
CA ASN A 374 43.95 3.54 9.18
C ASN A 374 43.36 3.06 10.52
N SER A 375 42.32 3.73 11.02
CA SER A 375 41.70 3.43 12.32
C SER A 375 40.49 2.49 12.20
N ASP A 376 40.59 1.31 12.83
CA ASP A 376 39.46 0.36 12.94
C ASP A 376 38.31 0.94 13.76
N ALA A 377 38.62 1.75 14.77
CA ALA A 377 37.61 2.41 15.60
C ALA A 377 36.78 3.41 14.78
N ALA A 378 37.42 4.16 13.87
CA ALA A 378 36.70 5.11 13.01
C ALA A 378 35.74 4.40 12.04
N ILE A 379 36.12 3.22 11.55
CA ILE A 379 35.25 2.41 10.70
C ILE A 379 34.10 1.80 11.49
N ARG A 380 34.37 1.28 12.69
CA ARG A 380 33.32 0.76 13.55
C ARG A 380 32.28 1.84 13.88
N ASP A 381 32.75 3.03 14.27
CA ASP A 381 31.87 4.18 14.55
C ASP A 381 31.02 4.56 13.33
N GLU A 382 31.58 4.53 12.13
CA GLU A 382 30.83 4.87 10.92
C GLU A 382 29.82 3.79 10.53
N ILE A 383 30.16 2.50 10.66
CA ILE A 383 29.22 1.39 10.43
C ILE A 383 28.06 1.49 11.43
N ASP A 384 28.36 1.65 12.71
CA ASP A 384 27.34 1.79 13.75
C ASP A 384 26.49 3.04 13.53
N GLY A 385 27.10 4.14 13.09
CA GLY A 385 26.40 5.39 12.78
C GLY A 385 25.49 5.29 11.56
N ILE A 386 25.93 4.61 10.50
CA ILE A 386 25.11 4.31 9.32
C ILE A 386 23.94 3.42 9.75
N LEU A 387 24.21 2.33 10.48
CA LEU A 387 23.15 1.43 10.94
C LEU A 387 22.13 2.16 11.80
N SER A 388 22.57 2.98 12.77
CA SER A 388 21.64 3.74 13.63
C SER A 388 20.72 4.67 12.82
N HIS A 389 21.25 5.31 11.77
CA HIS A 389 20.48 6.16 10.87
C HIS A 389 19.54 5.34 9.97
N GLU A 390 20.07 4.42 9.17
CA GLU A 390 19.30 3.68 8.17
C GLU A 390 18.24 2.76 8.80
N VAL A 391 18.57 2.12 9.92
CA VAL A 391 17.62 1.29 10.68
C VAL A 391 16.47 2.13 11.22
N THR A 392 16.71 3.40 11.59
CA THR A 392 15.64 4.30 12.04
C THR A 392 14.56 4.47 10.97
N HIS A 393 14.92 4.54 9.69
CA HIS A 393 13.96 4.60 8.58
C HIS A 393 13.11 3.33 8.44
N GLY A 394 13.55 2.20 9.00
CA GLY A 394 12.73 0.99 9.10
C GLY A 394 11.71 1.03 10.23
N TYR A 395 11.99 1.82 11.28
CA TYR A 395 11.20 1.84 12.50
C TYR A 395 10.39 3.11 12.70
N ASN A 396 10.73 4.24 12.09
CA ASN A 396 9.97 5.46 12.26
C ASN A 396 8.56 5.34 11.63
N ASN A 397 7.60 6.04 12.25
CA ASN A 397 6.29 6.30 11.64
C ASN A 397 6.44 7.42 10.61
N SER A 398 5.57 7.44 9.60
CA SER A 398 5.56 8.50 8.59
C SER A 398 4.50 9.54 8.93
N PRO A 399 4.85 10.82 9.12
CA PRO A 399 3.88 11.87 9.40
C PRO A 399 3.05 12.19 8.15
N LEU A 400 1.77 12.51 8.34
CA LEU A 400 0.94 13.05 7.26
C LEU A 400 1.07 14.58 7.23
N THR A 401 1.83 15.09 6.27
CA THR A 401 2.07 16.53 6.08
C THR A 401 1.52 17.02 4.75
N HIS A 402 1.23 18.32 4.64
CA HIS A 402 0.85 18.94 3.35
C HIS A 402 2.03 19.03 2.37
N ASP A 403 3.26 18.88 2.87
CA ASP A 403 4.48 18.96 2.09
C ASP A 403 4.96 17.58 1.64
N ASN A 404 5.51 17.51 0.42
CA ASN A 404 6.23 16.34 -0.07
C ASN A 404 7.62 16.22 0.56
N TYR A 405 8.26 15.05 0.40
CA TYR A 405 9.68 14.87 0.74
C TYR A 405 10.58 15.88 0.00
N GLY A 406 11.43 16.59 0.72
CA GLY A 406 12.41 17.53 0.16
C GLY A 406 13.03 18.46 1.20
N ASP A 407 14.19 19.00 0.86
CA ASP A 407 14.97 19.89 1.71
C ASP A 407 14.15 21.11 2.20
N GLY A 408 14.25 21.42 3.50
CA GLY A 408 13.52 22.51 4.15
C GLY A 408 12.04 22.21 4.46
N LYS A 409 11.56 20.98 4.21
CA LYS A 409 10.16 20.59 4.43
C LYS A 409 9.98 19.72 5.66
N ALA A 410 8.79 19.79 6.26
CA ALA A 410 8.50 19.14 7.53
C ALA A 410 8.63 17.60 7.48
N TYR A 411 8.13 16.95 6.41
CA TYR A 411 8.25 15.50 6.24
C TYR A 411 9.71 15.04 6.22
N TRP A 412 10.53 15.73 5.42
CA TRP A 412 11.95 15.39 5.26
C TRP A 412 12.74 15.67 6.54
N ALA A 413 12.50 16.82 7.17
CA ALA A 413 13.16 17.19 8.40
C ALA A 413 12.82 16.24 9.55
N TYR A 414 11.58 15.76 9.62
CA TYR A 414 11.20 14.69 10.54
C TYR A 414 11.97 13.40 10.24
N THR A 415 11.92 12.92 8.99
CA THR A 415 12.46 11.61 8.60
C THR A 415 13.97 11.56 8.82
N GLU A 416 14.72 12.49 8.23
CA GLU A 416 16.17 12.53 8.34
C GLU A 416 16.65 13.02 9.71
N GLY A 417 15.93 13.98 10.29
CA GLY A 417 16.27 14.53 11.60
C GLY A 417 16.10 13.50 12.71
N LEU A 418 15.02 12.70 12.70
CA LEU A 418 14.82 11.64 13.70
C LEU A 418 15.89 10.55 13.59
N ALA A 419 16.22 10.12 12.37
CA ALA A 419 17.29 9.15 12.13
C ALA A 419 18.65 9.66 12.62
N ASP A 420 18.96 10.93 12.38
CA ASP A 420 20.17 11.52 12.92
C ASP A 420 20.13 11.76 14.43
N ALA A 421 18.97 12.06 15.02
CA ALA A 421 18.85 12.19 16.48
C ALA A 421 19.16 10.87 17.19
N VAL A 422 18.71 9.74 16.63
CA VAL A 422 19.07 8.40 17.10
C VAL A 422 20.58 8.19 16.98
N ARG A 423 21.17 8.43 15.80
CA ARG A 423 22.62 8.31 15.59
C ARG A 423 23.44 9.18 16.56
N ILE A 424 23.05 10.43 16.74
CA ILE A 424 23.75 11.40 17.59
C ILE A 424 23.68 10.99 19.06
N GLY A 425 22.50 10.57 19.51
CA GLY A 425 22.28 10.16 20.90
C GLY A 425 22.88 8.81 21.28
N GLU A 426 23.46 8.08 20.33
CA GLU A 426 24.32 6.92 20.58
C GLU A 426 25.83 7.29 20.54
N GLY A 427 26.16 8.58 20.43
CA GLY A 427 27.54 9.08 20.35
C GLY A 427 28.20 8.94 18.97
N LEU A 428 27.45 8.54 17.94
CA LEU A 428 27.97 8.17 16.61
C LEU A 428 28.03 9.36 15.64
N HIS A 429 28.41 10.53 16.15
CA HIS A 429 28.34 11.81 15.43
C HIS A 429 29.71 12.50 15.23
N LYS A 430 30.83 11.81 15.42
CA LYS A 430 32.18 12.41 15.40
C LYS A 430 32.54 13.21 14.14
N THR A 431 31.86 12.94 13.02
CA THR A 431 32.02 13.65 11.74
C THR A 431 31.04 14.82 11.56
N ARG A 432 30.24 15.15 12.57
CA ARG A 432 29.11 16.09 12.52
C ARG A 432 29.16 17.03 13.71
N THR A 433 28.71 18.27 13.51
CA THR A 433 28.66 19.29 14.57
C THR A 433 27.32 20.02 14.57
N PRO A 434 26.85 20.52 15.73
CA PRO A 434 25.66 21.36 15.81
C PRO A 434 25.71 22.54 14.83
N ASN A 435 24.62 22.76 14.09
CA ASN A 435 24.46 23.91 13.19
C ASN A 435 23.19 24.69 13.58
N VAL A 436 23.37 25.79 14.31
CA VAL A 436 22.26 26.67 14.74
C VAL A 436 22.07 27.88 13.84
N THR A 437 22.94 28.04 12.83
CA THR A 437 22.92 29.15 11.87
C THR A 437 22.19 28.82 10.58
N ASP A 438 21.70 27.58 10.43
CA ASP A 438 20.89 27.18 9.28
C ASP A 438 19.61 28.04 9.20
N PRO A 439 19.35 28.78 8.11
CA PRO A 439 18.15 29.60 7.98
C PRO A 439 16.85 28.78 8.03
N LYS A 440 16.91 27.48 7.76
CA LYS A 440 15.75 26.56 7.86
C LYS A 440 15.48 26.12 9.30
N LYS A 441 16.38 26.41 10.24
CA LYS A 441 16.27 25.99 11.65
C LYS A 441 16.08 24.47 11.76
N TRP A 442 15.13 23.99 12.58
CA TRP A 442 14.77 22.57 12.72
C TRP A 442 14.19 21.92 11.46
N LEU A 443 14.00 22.66 10.36
CA LEU A 443 13.62 22.10 9.06
C LEU A 443 14.83 21.77 8.17
N GLY A 444 16.06 21.97 8.67
CA GLY A 444 17.31 21.68 7.95
C GLY A 444 17.59 20.19 7.75
N GLY A 445 16.72 19.29 8.24
CA GLY A 445 16.93 17.84 8.21
C GLY A 445 18.24 17.43 8.86
N TYR A 446 18.71 16.22 8.54
CA TYR A 446 19.98 15.62 8.96
C TYR A 446 20.59 16.21 10.26
N THR A 447 21.85 16.64 10.20
CA THR A 447 22.65 17.15 11.31
C THR A 447 21.95 18.25 12.09
N THR A 448 21.37 19.25 11.40
CA THR A 448 20.72 20.40 12.02
C THR A 448 19.55 19.99 12.91
N THR A 449 18.67 19.14 12.38
CA THR A 449 17.47 18.68 13.09
C THR A 449 17.81 17.62 14.12
N GLY A 450 18.73 16.69 13.79
CA GLY A 450 19.14 15.61 14.67
C GLY A 450 19.76 16.10 15.97
N PHE A 451 20.67 17.08 15.92
CA PHE A 451 21.25 17.64 17.15
C PHE A 451 20.21 18.39 17.98
N PHE A 452 19.25 19.07 17.34
CA PHE A 452 18.16 19.74 18.04
C PHE A 452 17.24 18.74 18.74
N LEU A 453 16.79 17.69 18.06
CA LEU A 453 15.94 16.65 18.67
C LEU A 453 16.69 15.91 19.79
N HIS A 454 18.00 15.68 19.64
CA HIS A 454 18.83 15.11 20.70
C HIS A 454 18.96 16.06 21.90
N TYR A 455 19.17 17.36 21.68
CA TYR A 455 19.11 18.37 22.75
C TYR A 455 17.81 18.25 23.53
N VAL A 456 16.67 18.22 22.83
CA VAL A 456 15.35 18.13 23.48
C VAL A 456 15.21 16.83 24.30
N ARG A 457 15.69 15.70 23.77
CA ARG A 457 15.73 14.42 24.47
C ARG A 457 16.50 14.50 25.79
N VAL A 458 17.68 15.14 25.79
CA VAL A 458 18.57 15.11 26.96
C VAL A 458 18.28 16.21 27.98
N THR A 459 17.65 17.32 27.58
CA THR A 459 17.39 18.46 28.49
C THR A 459 15.94 18.55 28.97
N HIS A 460 14.97 18.02 28.22
CA HIS A 460 13.56 18.19 28.54
C HIS A 460 12.82 16.88 28.81
N ASP A 461 13.05 15.85 28.00
CA ASP A 461 12.33 14.57 28.15
C ASP A 461 13.11 13.40 27.55
N ALA A 462 13.59 12.49 28.41
CA ALA A 462 14.34 11.31 27.99
C ALA A 462 13.56 10.38 27.03
N ASP A 463 12.21 10.44 27.08
CA ASP A 463 11.31 9.67 26.22
C ASP A 463 10.91 10.44 24.95
N PHE A 464 11.47 11.63 24.71
CA PHE A 464 11.04 12.53 23.64
C PHE A 464 11.03 11.87 22.26
N LEU A 465 12.09 11.15 21.87
CA LEU A 465 12.15 10.53 20.52
C LEU A 465 11.05 9.49 20.31
N TYR A 466 10.70 8.72 21.34
CA TYR A 466 9.54 7.81 21.31
C TYR A 466 8.24 8.60 21.13
N LYS A 467 8.01 9.62 21.95
CA LYS A 467 6.77 10.41 21.91
C LYS A 467 6.64 11.18 20.58
N PHE A 468 7.74 11.69 20.05
CA PHE A 468 7.81 12.39 18.77
C PHE A 468 7.53 11.45 17.60
N ASN A 469 8.12 10.24 17.61
CA ASN A 469 7.80 9.18 16.66
C ASN A 469 6.32 8.74 16.74
N LYS A 470 5.77 8.64 17.95
CA LYS A 470 4.35 8.33 18.18
C LYS A 470 3.43 9.44 17.64
N ALA A 471 3.78 10.70 17.84
CA ALA A 471 3.01 11.85 17.37
C ALA A 471 2.86 11.85 15.83
N ALA A 472 3.86 11.37 15.08
CA ALA A 472 3.75 11.18 13.63
C ALA A 472 2.60 10.26 13.20
N LYS A 473 2.27 9.27 14.03
CA LYS A 473 1.12 8.38 13.82
C LYS A 473 -0.17 8.97 14.39
N ASP A 474 -0.12 9.56 15.58
CA ASP A 474 -1.31 10.04 16.29
C ASP A 474 -1.96 11.26 15.61
N LEU A 475 -1.15 12.17 15.06
CA LEU A 475 -1.63 13.39 14.39
C LEU A 475 -1.94 13.09 12.92
N GLY A 476 -3.07 12.42 12.69
CA GLY A 476 -3.58 12.11 11.35
C GLY A 476 -4.20 13.30 10.61
N ASN A 477 -4.84 13.05 9.46
CA ASN A 477 -5.62 14.03 8.68
C ASN A 477 -4.86 15.35 8.40
N TYR A 478 -3.58 15.24 8.05
CA TYR A 478 -2.70 16.39 7.74
C TYR A 478 -2.54 17.42 8.86
N THR A 479 -2.81 17.03 10.12
CA THR A 479 -2.63 17.89 11.29
C THR A 479 -1.21 17.90 11.84
N TRP A 480 -0.35 17.02 11.33
CA TRP A 480 1.04 16.95 11.78
C TRP A 480 1.85 18.17 11.34
N SER A 481 2.50 18.80 12.31
CA SER A 481 3.58 19.77 12.12
C SER A 481 4.57 19.61 13.28
N PHE A 482 5.79 20.13 13.13
CA PHE A 482 6.74 20.16 14.25
C PHE A 482 6.14 20.84 15.48
N ASP A 483 5.43 21.96 15.30
CA ASP A 483 4.82 22.66 16.43
C ASP A 483 3.72 21.82 17.09
N ALA A 484 2.81 21.22 16.31
CA ALA A 484 1.76 20.35 16.86
C ALA A 484 2.35 19.12 17.58
N ALA A 485 3.39 18.51 17.03
CA ALA A 485 4.08 17.38 17.64
C ALA A 485 4.79 17.80 18.95
N PHE A 486 5.46 18.95 18.98
CA PHE A 486 6.11 19.49 20.18
C PHE A 486 5.09 19.86 21.26
N GLN A 487 3.96 20.46 20.88
CA GLN A 487 2.85 20.76 21.80
C GLN A 487 2.24 19.48 22.38
N GLN A 488 2.02 18.44 21.57
CA GLN A 488 1.50 17.17 22.06
C GLN A 488 2.48 16.45 23.00
N THR A 489 3.79 16.53 22.71
CA THR A 489 4.82 15.77 23.46
C THR A 489 5.31 16.49 24.71
N LEU A 490 5.43 17.82 24.67
CA LEU A 490 6.06 18.65 25.71
C LEU A 490 5.17 19.79 26.21
N GLY A 491 4.04 20.08 25.56
CA GLY A 491 3.21 21.25 25.87
C GLY A 491 3.87 22.59 25.55
N ARG A 492 4.88 22.59 24.66
CA ARG A 492 5.66 23.77 24.26
C ARG A 492 5.77 23.85 22.75
N GLY A 493 5.97 25.05 22.21
CA GLY A 493 6.13 25.27 20.78
C GLY A 493 7.54 24.92 20.29
N VAL A 494 7.67 24.54 19.02
CA VAL A 494 8.98 24.15 18.46
C VAL A 494 9.94 25.34 18.34
N ASP A 495 9.44 26.53 17.99
CA ASP A 495 10.28 27.73 17.82
C ASP A 495 10.88 28.19 19.16
N GLU A 496 10.11 28.07 20.25
CA GLU A 496 10.55 28.36 21.60
C GLU A 496 11.74 27.47 22.00
N LEU A 497 11.60 26.14 21.84
CA LEU A 497 12.69 25.21 22.16
C LEU A 497 13.89 25.37 21.22
N TRP A 498 13.67 25.73 19.96
CA TRP A 498 14.76 26.02 19.03
C TRP A 498 15.58 27.24 19.48
N GLN A 499 14.93 28.30 19.96
CA GLN A 499 15.63 29.49 20.46
C GLN A 499 16.48 29.17 21.71
N GLU A 500 15.97 28.31 22.61
CA GLU A 500 16.74 27.81 23.75
C GLU A 500 17.96 27.02 23.31
N TYR A 501 17.78 26.07 22.38
CA TYR A 501 18.86 25.28 21.81
C TYR A 501 19.92 26.16 21.13
N ALA A 502 19.50 27.12 20.29
CA ALA A 502 20.41 28.04 19.63
C ALA A 502 21.22 28.87 20.63
N THR A 503 20.57 29.36 21.69
CA THR A 503 21.22 30.10 22.77
C THR A 503 22.23 29.22 23.51
N PHE A 504 21.85 27.98 23.83
CA PHE A 504 22.73 27.01 24.49
C PHE A 504 24.02 26.78 23.69
N ILE A 505 23.90 26.50 22.38
CA ILE A 505 25.07 26.27 21.51
C ILE A 505 25.91 27.54 21.34
N ASN A 506 25.29 28.70 21.11
CA ASN A 506 26.00 29.96 20.95
C ASN A 506 26.78 30.39 22.21
N ASN A 507 26.33 29.96 23.38
CA ASN A 507 27.02 30.18 24.65
C ASN A 507 28.10 29.12 24.97
N GLY A 508 28.44 28.25 24.00
CA GLY A 508 29.46 27.21 24.16
C GLY A 508 28.97 25.92 24.82
N GLY A 509 27.66 25.73 24.95
CA GLY A 509 27.06 24.52 25.51
C GLY A 509 27.49 23.25 24.76
N GLN A 510 27.64 22.16 25.51
CA GLN A 510 28.00 20.84 24.99
C GLN A 510 26.92 19.83 25.35
N LEU A 511 26.44 19.07 24.37
CA LEU A 511 25.42 18.05 24.60
C LEU A 511 26.04 16.81 25.25
N PRO A 512 25.36 16.19 26.23
CA PRO A 512 25.70 14.83 26.66
C PRO A 512 25.30 13.84 25.55
N TYR A 513 26.13 12.83 25.32
CA TYR A 513 25.92 11.79 24.30
C TYR A 513 25.92 10.40 24.93
#